data_AF-A0A1G8XFK4-F1
#
_entry.id   AF-A0A1G8XFK4-F1
#
_cell.length_a   1.000
_cell.length_b   1.000
_cell.length_c   1.000
_cell.angle_alpha   90.00
_cell.angle_beta   90.00
_cell.angle_gamma   90.00
#
_symmetry.space_group_name_H-M   'P 1'
#
loop_
_entity.id
_entity.type
_entity.pdbx_description
1 polymer ?
#
loop_
_entity_poly.entity_id
_entity_poly.type
_entity_poly.pdbx_seq_one_letter_code
_entity_poly.pdbx_strand_id
1 'polypeptide(L)'
;MKSLIATAGLIAGIAMTTSALACDPSAAEERWGKAEEEGIVLGAGMVNDLPSFAVDEAVWDQLDLNTRTAMAETFECVIAGPESILAKAQVLTNGGEVLAIWDGIDQELDIK
;
A
#
# COMPACT_ATOMS: atom_id res chain seq x y z
N MET A 1 -40.11 12.54 -37.78
CA MET A 1 -40.07 11.06 -37.86
C MET A 1 -38.74 10.63 -37.26
N LYS A 2 -38.67 10.25 -35.98
CA LYS A 2 -38.72 8.85 -35.51
C LYS A 2 -37.80 7.94 -36.34
N SER A 3 -36.61 7.67 -35.82
CA SER A 3 -36.17 6.28 -35.66
C SER A 3 -35.07 6.18 -34.60
N LEU A 4 -35.39 5.44 -33.54
CA LEU A 4 -34.48 4.88 -32.55
C LEU A 4 -33.76 3.69 -33.19
N ILE A 5 -32.45 3.58 -33.03
CA ILE A 5 -31.78 2.29 -33.00
C ILE A 5 -30.82 2.31 -31.82
N ALA A 6 -31.25 1.62 -30.76
CA ALA A 6 -30.44 1.19 -29.65
C ALA A 6 -29.48 0.10 -30.16
N THR A 7 -28.17 0.33 -30.04
CA THR A 7 -27.19 -0.74 -30.15
C THR A 7 -26.70 -1.02 -28.74
N ALA A 8 -27.20 -2.13 -28.20
CA ALA A 8 -26.79 -2.72 -26.94
C ALA A 8 -25.28 -3.02 -27.00
N GLY A 9 -24.47 -2.12 -26.43
CA GLY A 9 -23.10 -2.42 -26.06
C GLY A 9 -23.15 -3.17 -24.74
N LEU A 10 -23.02 -4.49 -24.80
CA LEU A 10 -22.75 -5.34 -23.66
C LEU A 10 -21.42 -4.89 -23.05
N ILE A 11 -21.46 -3.99 -22.08
CA ILE A 11 -20.31 -3.67 -21.24
C ILE A 11 -20.08 -4.95 -20.44
N ALA A 12 -19.10 -5.75 -20.88
CA ALA A 12 -18.52 -6.80 -20.09
C ALA A 12 -17.90 -6.13 -18.87
N GLY A 13 -18.70 -5.97 -17.82
CA GLY A 13 -18.24 -5.58 -16.52
C GLY A 13 -17.25 -6.63 -16.08
N ILE A 14 -15.97 -6.31 -16.16
CA ILE A 14 -14.96 -6.98 -15.35
C ILE A 14 -15.43 -6.72 -13.92
N ALA A 15 -16.07 -7.72 -13.34
CA ALA A 15 -16.29 -7.76 -11.91
C ALA A 15 -14.89 -7.74 -11.31
N MET A 16 -14.43 -6.55 -10.94
CA MET A 16 -13.30 -6.40 -10.05
C MET A 16 -13.79 -6.99 -8.74
N THR A 17 -13.57 -8.29 -8.56
CA THR A 17 -13.65 -8.91 -7.25
C THR A 17 -12.57 -8.21 -6.45
N THR A 18 -12.97 -7.20 -5.68
CA THR A 18 -12.19 -6.64 -4.59
C THR A 18 -12.05 -7.75 -3.57
N SER A 19 -11.15 -8.68 -3.85
CA SER A 19 -10.56 -9.48 -2.80
C SER A 19 -9.86 -8.46 -1.94
N ALA A 20 -10.47 -8.08 -0.81
CA ALA A 20 -9.68 -7.75 0.36
C ALA A 20 -8.69 -8.92 0.44
N LEU A 21 -7.44 -8.68 0.03
CA LEU A 21 -6.43 -9.72 0.03
C LEU A 21 -6.32 -10.09 1.51
N ALA A 22 -6.94 -11.21 1.88
CA ALA A 22 -6.70 -11.81 3.17
C ALA A 22 -5.18 -11.89 3.27
N CYS A 23 -4.62 -11.20 4.26
CA CYS A 23 -3.19 -11.12 4.47
C CYS A 23 -2.61 -12.54 4.40
N ASP A 24 -1.81 -12.81 3.37
CA ASP A 24 -1.01 -14.03 3.23
C ASP A 24 0.39 -13.66 3.67
N PRO A 25 0.81 -14.05 4.90
CA PRO A 25 2.09 -13.62 5.46
C PRO A 25 3.27 -14.06 4.60
N SER A 26 3.23 -15.26 4.01
CA SER A 26 4.33 -15.75 3.20
C SER A 26 4.50 -14.92 1.93
N ALA A 27 3.40 -14.58 1.27
CA ALA A 27 3.44 -13.74 0.08
C ALA A 27 3.79 -12.27 0.41
N ALA A 28 3.40 -11.79 1.59
CA ALA A 28 3.76 -10.45 2.06
C ALA A 28 5.24 -10.35 2.41
N GLU A 29 5.79 -11.34 3.12
CA GLU A 29 7.23 -11.46 3.41
C GLU A 29 8.05 -11.53 2.10
N GLU A 30 7.60 -12.30 1.11
CA GLU A 30 8.28 -12.36 -0.20
C GLU A 30 8.29 -11.01 -0.92
N ARG A 31 7.15 -10.31 -0.97
CA ARG A 31 7.06 -8.97 -1.55
C ARG A 31 7.93 -7.96 -0.80
N TRP A 32 7.95 -8.05 0.53
CA TRP A 32 8.76 -7.19 1.37
C TRP A 32 10.25 -7.40 1.12
N GLY A 33 10.71 -8.66 1.16
CA GLY A 33 12.11 -9.00 0.90
C GLY A 33 12.56 -8.55 -0.48
N LYS A 34 11.71 -8.70 -1.50
CA LYS A 34 12.00 -8.19 -2.85
C LYS A 34 12.13 -6.65 -2.87
N ALA A 35 11.28 -5.93 -2.16
CA ALA A 35 11.37 -4.47 -2.08
C ALA A 35 12.65 -4.01 -1.36
N GLU A 36 13.13 -4.77 -0.37
CA GLU A 36 14.43 -4.54 0.27
C GLU A 36 15.59 -4.84 -0.68
N GLU A 37 15.55 -5.96 -1.41
CA GLU A 37 16.56 -6.33 -2.41
C GLU A 37 16.68 -5.31 -3.56
N GLU A 38 15.54 -4.74 -3.98
CA GLU A 38 15.48 -3.69 -5.01
C GLU A 38 15.86 -2.30 -4.46
N GLY A 39 16.10 -2.16 -3.15
CA GLY A 39 16.47 -0.90 -2.51
C GLY A 39 15.33 0.11 -2.42
N ILE A 40 14.08 -0.33 -2.61
CA ILE A 40 12.88 0.49 -2.44
C ILE A 40 12.63 0.71 -0.95
N VAL A 41 12.69 -0.38 -0.17
CA VAL A 41 12.67 -0.36 1.28
C VAL A 41 14.10 -0.43 1.79
N LEU A 42 14.46 0.50 2.68
CA LEU A 42 15.80 0.60 3.26
C LEU A 42 15.89 -0.09 4.62
N GLY A 43 14.73 -0.42 5.21
CA GLY A 43 14.60 -1.20 6.44
C GLY A 43 13.30 -0.90 7.17
N ALA A 44 13.00 -1.71 8.18
CA ALA A 44 11.84 -1.55 9.05
C ALA A 44 12.22 -1.66 10.54
N GLY A 45 11.42 -1.05 11.40
CA GLY A 45 11.63 -1.07 12.85
C GLY A 45 10.58 -0.27 13.62
N MET A 46 10.91 0.07 14.86
CA MET A 46 10.08 0.91 15.72
C MET A 46 10.70 2.30 15.85
N VAL A 47 9.94 3.35 15.56
CA VAL A 47 10.34 4.75 15.75
C VAL A 47 9.23 5.48 16.50
N ASN A 48 9.56 6.15 17.60
CA ASN A 48 8.59 6.82 18.47
C ASN A 48 7.38 5.93 18.84
N ASP A 49 7.64 4.67 19.20
CA ASP A 49 6.65 3.64 19.52
C ASP A 49 5.68 3.28 18.38
N LEU A 50 6.01 3.64 17.14
CA LEU A 50 5.25 3.28 15.94
C LEU A 50 6.03 2.34 15.03
N PRO A 51 5.39 1.25 14.53
CA PRO A 51 5.93 0.46 13.44
C PRO A 51 6.23 1.37 12.24
N SER A 52 7.44 1.29 11.72
CA SER A 52 7.92 2.20 10.70
C SER A 52 8.76 1.48 9.67
N PHE A 53 8.72 1.94 8.43
CA PHE A 53 9.68 1.54 7.40
C PHE A 53 10.28 2.76 6.70
N ALA A 54 11.54 2.64 6.31
CA ALA A 54 12.28 3.68 5.63
C ALA A 54 12.34 3.40 4.13
N VAL A 55 12.22 4.47 3.33
CA VAL A 55 12.34 4.46 1.88
C VAL A 55 13.22 5.62 1.42
N ASP A 56 13.70 5.55 0.18
CA ASP A 56 14.26 6.73 -0.49
C ASP A 56 13.13 7.68 -0.90
N GLU A 57 13.24 8.97 -0.57
CA GLU A 57 12.21 9.97 -0.85
C GLU A 57 11.94 10.14 -2.36
N ALA A 58 12.99 10.11 -3.18
CA ALA A 58 12.84 10.26 -4.62
C ALA A 58 12.16 9.03 -5.24
N VAL A 59 12.36 7.84 -4.67
CA VAL A 59 11.59 6.64 -5.04
C VAL A 59 10.13 6.81 -4.62
N TRP A 60 9.88 7.16 -3.36
CA TRP A 60 8.53 7.36 -2.81
C TRP A 60 7.69 8.33 -3.65
N ASP A 61 8.27 9.46 -4.02
CA ASP A 61 7.63 10.50 -4.84
C ASP A 61 7.26 10.07 -6.26
N GLN A 62 7.90 9.01 -6.77
CA GLN A 62 7.58 8.45 -8.09
C GLN A 62 6.48 7.38 -8.04
N LEU A 63 6.17 6.85 -6.85
CA LEU A 63 5.14 5.83 -6.68
C LEU A 63 3.74 6.46 -6.72
N ASP A 64 2.82 5.82 -7.44
CA ASP A 64 1.42 6.20 -7.37
C ASP A 64 0.80 5.79 -6.03
N LEU A 65 -0.37 6.37 -5.74
CA LEU A 65 -1.09 6.14 -4.49
C LEU A 65 -1.34 4.64 -4.26
N ASN A 66 -1.73 3.91 -5.30
CA ASN A 66 -2.03 2.48 -5.21
C ASN A 66 -0.79 1.66 -4.80
N THR A 67 0.38 2.00 -5.33
CA THR A 67 1.64 1.32 -5.00
C THR A 67 2.05 1.64 -3.57
N ARG A 68 1.95 2.91 -3.14
CA ARG A 68 2.19 3.30 -1.74
C ARG A 68 1.24 2.58 -0.77
N THR A 69 -0.03 2.43 -1.16
CA THR A 69 -1.04 1.64 -0.44
C THR A 69 -0.59 0.20 -0.27
N ALA A 70 -0.28 -0.46 -1.39
CA ALA A 70 0.09 -1.87 -1.40
C ALA A 70 1.37 -2.13 -0.58
N MET A 71 2.29 -1.16 -0.53
CA MET A 71 3.46 -1.23 0.35
C MET A 71 3.07 -1.17 1.83
N ALA A 72 2.21 -0.23 2.22
CA ALA A 72 1.74 -0.12 3.61
C ALA A 72 0.93 -1.35 4.04
N GLU A 73 0.05 -1.87 3.18
CA GLU A 73 -0.69 -3.12 3.42
C GLU A 73 0.23 -4.34 3.53
N THR A 74 1.28 -4.39 2.69
CA THR A 74 2.29 -5.46 2.78
C THR A 74 3.02 -5.37 4.12
N PHE A 75 3.44 -4.17 4.53
CA PHE A 75 4.08 -3.95 5.83
C PHE A 75 3.17 -4.35 6.99
N GLU A 76 1.92 -3.91 6.98
CA GLU A 76 0.91 -4.29 7.98
C GLU A 76 0.76 -5.80 8.05
N CYS A 77 0.63 -6.47 6.91
CA CYS A 77 0.49 -7.92 6.85
C CYS A 77 1.72 -8.65 7.43
N VAL A 78 2.94 -8.15 7.17
CA VAL A 78 4.18 -8.72 7.72
C VAL A 78 4.25 -8.55 9.24
N ILE A 79 3.85 -7.39 9.77
CA ILE A 79 4.06 -7.06 11.19
C ILE A 79 2.88 -7.51 12.08
N ALA A 80 1.65 -7.27 11.65
CA ALA A 80 0.44 -7.58 12.42
C ALA A 80 -0.08 -8.99 12.14
N GLY A 81 0.20 -9.55 10.96
CA GLY A 81 -0.26 -10.87 10.55
C GLY A 81 -1.73 -10.91 10.11
N PRO A 82 -2.25 -12.11 9.80
CA PRO A 82 -3.62 -12.27 9.33
C PRO A 82 -4.60 -11.93 10.45
N GLU A 83 -5.71 -11.28 10.10
CA GLU A 83 -6.81 -10.86 11.00
C GLU A 83 -6.52 -9.67 11.93
N SER A 84 -5.35 -9.03 11.81
CA SER A 84 -5.00 -7.82 12.57
C SER A 84 -4.72 -6.65 11.65
N ILE A 85 -5.09 -5.44 12.09
CA ILE A 85 -4.76 -4.17 11.42
C ILE A 85 -3.84 -3.36 12.33
N LEU A 86 -2.89 -2.63 11.74
CA LEU A 86 -2.09 -1.70 12.53
C LEU A 86 -2.92 -0.46 12.80
N ALA A 87 -3.00 -0.07 14.08
CA ALA A 87 -3.66 1.17 14.44
C ALA A 87 -2.96 2.39 13.81
N LYS A 88 -1.61 2.33 13.72
CA LYS A 88 -0.76 3.29 13.03
C LYS A 88 0.55 2.66 12.57
N ALA A 89 1.08 3.13 11.44
CA ALA A 89 2.44 2.91 10.97
C ALA A 89 3.00 4.19 10.32
N GLN A 90 4.32 4.30 10.22
CA GLN A 90 4.99 5.44 9.58
C GLN A 90 5.83 5.01 8.39
N VAL A 91 5.84 5.86 7.37
CA VAL A 91 6.82 5.81 6.29
C VAL A 91 7.79 6.94 6.50
N LEU A 92 9.08 6.61 6.52
CA LEU A 92 10.15 7.55 6.79
C LEU A 92 11.08 7.67 5.58
N THR A 93 11.73 8.83 5.41
CA THR A 93 12.94 8.92 4.59
C THR A 93 14.07 8.14 5.25
N ASN A 94 15.14 7.86 4.50
CA ASN A 94 16.41 7.36 5.06
C ASN A 94 16.99 8.27 6.17
N GLY A 95 16.64 9.56 6.16
CA GLY A 95 17.03 10.53 7.19
C GLY A 95 16.15 10.53 8.44
N GLY A 96 15.07 9.76 8.45
CA GLY A 96 14.11 9.67 9.56
C GLY A 96 12.99 10.72 9.53
N GLU A 97 12.83 11.46 8.43
CA GLU A 97 11.71 12.38 8.23
C GLU A 97 10.44 11.62 7.88
N VAL A 98 9.29 12.00 8.45
CA VAL A 98 8.00 11.33 8.19
C VAL A 98 7.47 11.77 6.84
N LEU A 99 7.31 10.82 5.92
CA LEU A 99 6.68 11.04 4.61
C LEU A 99 5.17 10.79 4.68
N ALA A 100 4.77 9.77 5.43
CA ALA A 100 3.38 9.35 5.50
C ALA A 100 3.06 8.68 6.83
N ILE A 101 1.79 8.76 7.23
CA ILE A 101 1.22 7.96 8.33
C ILE A 101 0.11 7.09 7.74
N TRP A 102 0.18 5.80 8.04
CA TRP A 102 -0.84 4.81 7.72
C TRP A 102 -1.62 4.50 8.99
N ASP A 103 -2.96 4.47 8.93
CA ASP A 103 -3.82 4.16 10.09
C ASP A 103 -4.78 2.97 9.86
N GLY A 104 -4.53 2.20 8.79
CA GLY A 104 -5.32 1.02 8.44
C GLY A 104 -6.66 1.30 7.75
N ILE A 105 -7.08 2.57 7.60
CA ILE A 105 -8.37 2.92 7.00
C ILE A 105 -8.26 4.08 6.00
N ASP A 106 -7.51 5.13 6.34
CA ASP A 106 -7.42 6.36 5.56
C ASP A 106 -5.95 6.74 5.29
N GLN A 107 -5.72 7.09 4.03
CA GLN A 107 -4.41 7.52 3.55
C GLN A 107 -4.24 9.01 3.68
N GLU A 108 -3.86 9.48 4.87
CA GLU A 108 -3.08 10.71 4.98
C GLU A 108 -1.63 10.44 4.53
N LEU A 109 -1.46 9.97 3.29
CA LEU A 109 -0.18 9.51 2.73
C LEU A 109 0.75 10.66 2.28
N ASP A 110 0.39 11.92 2.52
CA ASP A 110 1.25 13.07 2.28
C ASP A 110 1.10 14.06 3.44
N ILE A 111 1.89 13.87 4.50
CA ILE A 111 2.08 14.90 5.52
C ILE A 111 3.25 15.76 5.03
N LYS A 112 2.95 16.75 4.19
CA LYS A 112 3.94 17.79 3.85
C LYS A 112 4.09 18.79 4.98
#